data_AF-A0A6N2KF33-F1
#
_entry.id   AF-A0A6N2KF33-F1
#
_cell.length_a   1.000
_cell.length_b   1.000
_cell.length_c   1.000
_cell.angle_alpha   90.00
_cell.angle_beta   90.00
_cell.angle_gamma   90.00
#
_symmetry.space_group_name_H-M   'P 1'
#
loop_
_entity.id
_entity.type
_entity.pdbx_description
1 polymer ?
#
loop_
_entity_poly.entity_id
_entity_poly.type
_entity_poly.pdbx_seq_one_letter_code
_entity_poly.pdbx_strand_id
1 'polypeptide(L)'
;MPINDSSGMMTISDEGKLVVLNGQGDFLWSSNVSLGSNQSTAQLDDDGSLVLKSGPNGNQLWTSFQEPTDTYLTKMRLSANARTGKKRLLTSWRSSSDPSVGNFLVGINPSGIPELFMWYNGHPYGVVSMVGQKFIGIPGMPSNVYLRGFSVQPEGDGTITLSSTVDPVLRFTYVLTSRGKLTEQFWDYEKGGNLVDIQKFSEGGADLNIRLAYTEFVKKHN
;
A
#
# COMPACT_ATOMS: atom_id res chain seq x y z
N MET A 1 6.84 5.41 -16.97
CA MET A 1 5.86 6.12 -17.83
C MET A 1 4.56 5.34 -17.78
N PRO A 2 3.39 5.99 -17.82
CA PRO A 2 2.11 5.29 -17.85
C PRO A 2 1.93 4.52 -19.16
N ILE A 3 1.05 3.51 -19.14
CA ILE A 3 0.59 2.79 -20.33
C ILE A 3 -0.72 3.43 -20.77
N ASN A 4 -0.71 4.07 -21.94
CA ASN A 4 -1.85 4.89 -22.41
C ASN A 4 -2.91 4.07 -23.17
N ASP A 5 -2.75 2.74 -23.21
CA ASP A 5 -3.64 1.81 -23.91
C ASP A 5 -3.89 0.55 -23.05
N SER A 6 -4.60 -0.44 -23.61
CA SER A 6 -4.92 -1.70 -22.93
C SER A 6 -3.94 -2.83 -23.28
N SER A 7 -2.76 -2.51 -23.78
CA SER A 7 -1.76 -3.50 -24.23
C SER A 7 -0.78 -3.92 -23.14
N GLY A 8 -0.83 -3.26 -21.98
CA GLY A 8 0.06 -3.53 -20.86
C GLY A 8 -0.07 -4.96 -20.33
N MET A 9 1.05 -5.55 -19.96
CA MET A 9 1.12 -6.92 -19.44
C MET A 9 1.96 -6.97 -18.16
N MET A 10 1.43 -7.62 -17.12
CA MET A 10 2.19 -8.01 -15.93
C MET A 10 2.54 -9.49 -16.03
N THR A 11 3.82 -9.82 -15.87
CA THR A 11 4.31 -11.22 -15.95
C THR A 11 5.54 -11.42 -15.08
N ILE A 12 6.03 -12.66 -15.00
CA ILE A 12 7.31 -13.00 -14.37
C ILE A 12 8.35 -13.15 -15.47
N SER A 13 9.45 -12.40 -15.39
CA SER A 13 10.55 -12.49 -16.35
C SER A 13 11.32 -13.81 -16.21
N ASP A 14 12.17 -14.14 -17.18
CA ASP A 14 13.07 -15.30 -17.10
C ASP A 14 14.02 -15.24 -15.89
N GLU A 15 14.36 -14.04 -15.41
CA GLU A 15 15.13 -13.82 -14.17
C GLU A 15 14.30 -14.03 -12.87
N GLY A 16 13.04 -14.46 -12.98
CA GLY A 16 12.14 -14.68 -11.85
C GLY A 16 11.62 -13.42 -11.16
N LYS A 17 11.62 -12.26 -11.84
CA LYS A 17 11.17 -10.97 -11.30
C LYS A 17 9.76 -10.67 -11.78
N LEU A 18 8.96 -9.98 -10.96
CA LEU A 18 7.69 -9.43 -11.43
C LEU A 18 7.98 -8.22 -12.31
N VAL A 19 7.44 -8.18 -13.53
CA VAL A 19 7.68 -7.12 -14.50
C VAL A 19 6.39 -6.63 -15.13
N VAL A 20 6.38 -5.35 -15.51
CA VAL A 20 5.32 -4.71 -16.29
C VAL A 20 5.89 -4.26 -17.63
N LEU A 21 5.24 -4.67 -18.71
CA LEU A 21 5.62 -4.41 -20.09
C LEU A 21 4.54 -3.58 -20.80
N ASN A 22 4.92 -2.76 -21.78
CA ASN A 22 3.98 -2.17 -22.74
C ASN A 22 3.60 -3.19 -23.85
N GLY A 23 2.71 -2.80 -24.76
CA GLY A 23 2.31 -3.65 -25.89
C GLY A 23 3.39 -3.95 -26.91
N GLN A 24 4.49 -3.20 -26.90
CA GLN A 24 5.67 -3.44 -27.71
C GLN A 24 6.65 -4.42 -27.03
N GLY A 25 6.41 -4.77 -25.76
CA GLY A 25 7.29 -5.63 -24.96
C GLY A 25 8.40 -4.88 -24.22
N ASP A 26 8.40 -3.55 -24.20
CA ASP A 26 9.39 -2.76 -23.47
C ASP A 26 9.14 -2.81 -21.96
N PHE A 27 10.22 -2.92 -21.19
CA PHE A 27 10.18 -2.91 -19.72
C PHE A 27 9.85 -1.52 -19.18
N LEU A 28 8.77 -1.42 -18.41
CA LEU A 28 8.35 -0.18 -17.75
C LEU A 28 8.60 -0.17 -16.24
N TRP A 29 8.50 -1.34 -15.62
CA TRP A 29 8.73 -1.51 -14.18
C TRP A 29 9.13 -2.96 -13.86
N SER A 30 9.88 -3.15 -12.78
CA SER A 30 10.22 -4.46 -12.24
C SER A 30 10.29 -4.42 -10.73
N SER A 31 9.92 -5.52 -10.06
CA SER A 31 10.12 -5.69 -8.62
C SER A 31 11.60 -5.53 -8.25
N ASN A 32 11.87 -4.80 -7.18
CA ASN A 32 13.23 -4.54 -6.69
C ASN A 32 13.80 -5.75 -5.93
N VAL A 33 14.15 -6.80 -6.66
CA VAL A 33 14.82 -8.01 -6.16
C VAL A 33 16.10 -8.27 -6.96
N SER A 34 17.16 -8.73 -6.30
CA SER A 34 18.46 -8.92 -6.95
C SER A 34 18.40 -9.99 -8.04
N LEU A 35 17.89 -11.17 -7.68
CA LEU A 35 17.62 -12.30 -8.56
C LEU A 35 16.39 -13.03 -8.02
N GLY A 36 15.47 -13.40 -8.91
CA GLY A 36 14.38 -14.30 -8.57
C GLY A 36 14.81 -15.77 -8.64
N SER A 37 13.82 -16.65 -8.70
CA SER A 37 13.99 -18.07 -9.03
C SER A 37 13.32 -18.37 -10.37
N ASN A 38 13.85 -19.33 -11.13
CA ASN A 38 13.20 -19.83 -12.36
C ASN A 38 11.82 -20.45 -12.09
N GLN A 39 11.45 -20.66 -10.82
CA GLN A 39 10.15 -21.17 -10.38
C GLN A 39 9.38 -20.12 -9.57
N SER A 40 9.59 -18.83 -9.81
CA SER A 40 8.89 -17.78 -9.06
C SER A 40 7.40 -17.77 -9.37
N THR A 41 6.59 -17.45 -8.36
CA THR A 41 5.14 -17.28 -8.50
C THR A 41 4.72 -15.93 -7.93
N ALA A 42 3.69 -15.34 -8.53
CA ALA A 42 3.06 -14.12 -8.06
C ALA A 42 1.66 -14.47 -7.52
N GLN A 43 1.37 -14.05 -6.31
CA GLN A 43 0.10 -14.31 -5.64
C GLN A 43 -0.38 -13.04 -4.97
N LEU A 44 -1.68 -12.76 -5.05
CA LEU A 44 -2.28 -11.83 -4.12
C LEU A 44 -2.72 -12.60 -2.87
N ASP A 45 -2.16 -12.24 -1.72
CA ASP A 45 -2.49 -12.82 -0.42
C ASP A 45 -3.77 -12.17 0.15
N ASP A 46 -4.41 -12.86 1.11
CA ASP A 46 -5.71 -12.46 1.69
C ASP A 46 -5.72 -11.07 2.35
N ASP A 47 -4.54 -10.61 2.76
CA ASP A 47 -4.34 -9.29 3.35
C ASP A 47 -4.30 -8.16 2.31
N GLY A 48 -4.37 -8.47 1.01
CA GLY A 48 -4.36 -7.52 -0.10
C GLY A 48 -2.97 -7.18 -0.66
N SER A 49 -1.94 -7.90 -0.22
CA SER A 49 -0.58 -7.75 -0.72
C SER A 49 -0.37 -8.59 -1.99
N LEU A 50 0.21 -8.01 -3.03
CA LEU A 50 0.78 -8.77 -4.14
C LEU A 50 2.18 -9.23 -3.73
N VAL A 51 2.41 -10.54 -3.75
CA VAL A 51 3.64 -11.19 -3.25
C VAL A 51 4.29 -12.01 -4.35
N LEU A 52 5.59 -11.82 -4.52
CA LEU A 52 6.45 -12.66 -5.36
C LEU A 52 7.16 -13.68 -4.45
N LYS A 53 7.04 -14.97 -4.75
CA LYS A 53 7.62 -16.07 -3.95
C LYS A 53 8.64 -16.86 -4.79
N SER A 54 9.71 -17.36 -4.17
CA SER A 54 10.72 -18.19 -4.84
C SER A 54 10.37 -19.68 -4.75
N GLY A 55 10.03 -20.27 -5.90
CA GLY A 55 9.88 -21.72 -6.01
C GLY A 55 8.76 -22.33 -5.16
N PRO A 56 8.64 -23.67 -5.16
CA PRO A 56 7.60 -24.38 -4.43
C PRO A 56 7.73 -24.26 -2.90
N ASN A 57 8.91 -23.88 -2.40
CA ASN A 57 9.17 -23.71 -0.96
C ASN A 57 8.60 -22.39 -0.40
N GLY A 58 8.13 -21.48 -1.27
CA GLY A 58 7.27 -20.35 -0.86
C GLY A 58 7.96 -19.18 -0.17
N ASN A 59 9.29 -19.06 -0.19
CA ASN A 59 9.98 -17.92 0.42
C ASN A 59 9.58 -16.63 -0.29
N GLN A 60 9.12 -15.64 0.49
CA GLN A 60 8.76 -14.32 -0.04
C GLN A 60 10.00 -13.56 -0.52
N LEU A 61 10.03 -13.22 -1.81
CA LEU A 61 11.05 -12.39 -2.43
C LEU A 61 10.71 -10.90 -2.40
N TRP A 62 9.44 -10.57 -2.65
CA TRP A 62 8.94 -9.20 -2.71
C TRP A 62 7.47 -9.13 -2.31
N THR A 63 7.03 -7.97 -1.82
CA THR A 63 5.63 -7.67 -1.52
C THR A 63 5.34 -6.22 -1.87
N SER A 64 4.15 -5.95 -2.42
CA SER A 64 3.69 -4.58 -2.68
C SER A 64 3.63 -3.73 -1.41
N PHE A 65 3.50 -4.32 -0.23
CA PHE A 65 3.47 -3.58 1.04
C PHE A 65 4.81 -2.92 1.41
N GLN A 66 5.90 -3.31 0.76
CA GLN A 66 7.19 -2.62 0.92
C GLN A 66 7.26 -1.30 0.13
N GLU A 67 6.36 -1.10 -0.84
CA GLU A 67 6.28 0.06 -1.73
C GLU A 67 4.86 0.65 -1.71
N PRO A 68 4.45 1.24 -0.57
CA PRO A 68 3.12 1.87 -0.44
C PRO A 68 2.90 3.01 -1.44
N THR A 69 1.64 3.18 -1.86
CA THR A 69 1.15 4.33 -2.63
C THR A 69 0.41 5.31 -1.71
N ASP A 70 -0.82 5.70 -2.04
CA ASP A 70 -1.64 6.65 -1.27
C ASP A 70 -2.40 5.99 -0.12
N THR A 71 -2.40 4.66 -0.06
CA THR A 71 -3.31 3.89 0.80
C THR A 71 -2.55 2.99 1.77
N TYR A 72 -2.96 3.03 3.04
CA TYR A 72 -2.53 2.09 4.08
C TYR A 72 -3.60 1.02 4.31
N LEU A 73 -3.19 -0.23 4.15
CA LEU A 73 -3.94 -1.43 4.54
C LEU A 73 -3.49 -1.89 5.92
N THR A 74 -4.38 -2.57 6.63
CA THR A 74 -4.23 -2.89 8.06
C THR A 74 -3.00 -3.76 8.37
N LYS A 75 -2.53 -4.54 7.40
CA LYS A 75 -1.38 -5.43 7.50
C LYS A 75 -0.09 -4.82 6.95
N MET A 76 -0.15 -3.59 6.44
CA MET A 76 1.01 -2.81 6.02
C MET A 76 1.77 -2.26 7.23
N ARG A 77 2.99 -1.78 6.96
CA ARG A 77 3.88 -1.16 7.93
C ARG A 77 4.47 0.11 7.33
N LEU A 78 4.30 1.24 8.02
CA LEU A 78 5.09 2.43 7.73
C LEU A 78 6.35 2.39 8.59
N SER A 79 7.48 2.85 8.07
CA SER A 79 8.74 2.78 8.80
C SER A 79 9.64 3.97 8.53
N ALA A 80 10.54 4.23 9.47
CA ALA A 80 11.60 5.21 9.29
C ALA A 80 12.85 4.72 10.02
N ASN A 81 13.98 4.72 9.31
CA ASN A 81 15.27 4.36 9.87
C ASN A 81 16.13 5.61 10.08
N ALA A 82 16.48 5.89 11.33
CA ALA A 82 17.24 7.08 11.71
C ALA A 82 18.67 7.10 11.12
N ARG A 83 19.27 5.91 10.97
CA ARG A 83 20.68 5.74 10.57
C ARG A 83 20.87 5.86 9.06
N THR A 84 19.95 5.29 8.29
CA THR A 84 20.03 5.22 6.82
C THR A 84 19.19 6.27 6.12
N GLY A 85 18.27 6.93 6.84
CA GLY A 85 17.31 7.87 6.27
C GLY A 85 16.20 7.22 5.44
N LYS A 86 16.20 5.90 5.27
CA LYS A 86 15.17 5.17 4.53
C LYS A 86 13.82 5.29 5.25
N LYS A 87 12.76 5.57 4.50
CA LYS A 87 11.39 5.65 5.00
C LYS A 87 10.42 4.88 4.10
N ARG A 88 9.40 4.27 4.71
CA ARG A 88 8.20 3.78 4.04
C ARG A 88 7.04 4.70 4.43
N LEU A 89 6.54 5.43 3.45
CA LEU A 89 5.59 6.54 3.61
C LEU A 89 4.41 6.32 2.65
N LEU A 90 3.22 6.80 2.99
CA LEU A 90 2.20 6.96 1.96
C LEU A 90 2.50 8.22 1.15
N THR A 91 2.20 8.16 -0.14
CA THR A 91 2.37 9.22 -1.11
C THR A 91 1.03 9.47 -1.79
N SER A 92 0.49 10.68 -1.65
CA SER A 92 -0.77 11.03 -2.29
C SER A 92 -0.67 10.89 -3.80
N TRP A 93 -1.79 10.58 -4.45
CA TRP A 93 -1.92 10.84 -5.88
C TRP A 93 -1.85 12.34 -6.20
N ARG A 94 -1.48 12.67 -7.43
CA ARG A 94 -1.43 14.04 -7.91
C ARG A 94 -2.82 14.66 -7.95
N SER A 95 -3.82 13.90 -8.38
CA SER A 95 -5.23 14.30 -8.35
C SER A 95 -6.14 13.09 -8.15
N SER A 96 -7.45 13.28 -8.06
CA SER A 96 -8.41 12.17 -7.97
C SER A 96 -8.47 11.31 -9.25
N SER A 97 -7.98 11.81 -10.37
CA SER A 97 -7.99 11.14 -11.67
C SER A 97 -6.58 10.92 -12.24
N ASP A 98 -5.54 11.26 -11.48
CA ASP A 98 -4.14 11.12 -11.89
C ASP A 98 -3.38 10.46 -10.75
N PRO A 99 -3.11 9.14 -10.84
CA PRO A 99 -2.43 8.37 -9.81
C PRO A 99 -0.91 8.58 -9.78
N SER A 100 -0.38 9.47 -10.62
CA SER A 100 1.03 9.85 -10.52
C SER A 100 1.38 10.45 -9.16
N VAL A 101 2.68 10.46 -8.84
CA VAL A 101 3.21 10.95 -7.56
C VAL A 101 2.73 12.37 -7.31
N GLY A 102 1.93 12.54 -6.26
CA GLY A 102 1.46 13.83 -5.79
C GLY A 102 2.42 14.50 -4.82
N ASN A 103 1.97 15.60 -4.25
CA ASN A 103 2.83 16.50 -3.46
C ASN A 103 2.81 16.21 -1.96
N PHE A 104 1.85 15.40 -1.48
CA PHE A 104 1.72 15.08 -0.07
C PHE A 104 2.32 13.72 0.26
N LEU A 105 3.07 13.68 1.36
CA LEU A 105 3.61 12.47 1.95
C LEU A 105 3.14 12.37 3.40
N VAL A 106 2.89 11.16 3.90
CA VAL A 106 2.65 10.93 5.33
C VAL A 106 3.37 9.69 5.83
N GLY A 107 3.92 9.77 7.03
CA GLY A 107 4.50 8.62 7.72
C GLY A 107 5.16 9.02 9.03
N ILE A 108 5.86 8.10 9.64
CA ILE A 108 6.48 8.34 10.95
C ILE A 108 7.86 8.98 10.82
N ASN A 109 8.25 9.72 11.85
CA ASN A 109 9.60 10.28 11.98
C ASN A 109 10.35 9.48 13.05
N PRO A 110 11.67 9.19 12.88
CA PRO A 110 12.40 8.35 13.81
C PRO A 110 12.75 9.03 15.15
N SER A 111 12.08 10.14 15.49
CA SER A 111 12.28 10.92 16.72
C SER A 111 11.75 10.24 17.99
N GLY A 112 11.18 9.02 17.89
CA GLY A 112 10.65 8.26 19.03
C GLY A 112 9.29 8.75 19.55
N ILE A 113 8.78 9.86 19.02
CA ILE A 113 7.44 10.34 19.32
C ILE A 113 6.46 9.63 18.37
N PRO A 114 5.40 8.99 18.88
CA PRO A 114 4.43 8.32 18.04
C PRO A 114 3.53 9.34 17.34
N GLU A 115 3.99 9.91 16.23
CA GLU A 115 3.24 10.86 15.43
C GLU A 115 3.41 10.55 13.94
N LEU A 116 2.36 10.83 13.18
CA LEU A 116 2.45 10.90 11.73
C LEU A 116 2.82 12.32 11.36
N PHE A 117 3.90 12.46 10.61
CA PHE A 117 4.34 13.70 10.02
C PHE A 117 3.84 13.74 8.59
N MET A 118 3.34 14.91 8.19
CA MET A 118 2.91 15.19 6.83
C MET A 118 3.88 16.18 6.20
N TRP A 119 4.23 15.92 4.94
CA TRP A 119 5.05 16.81 4.14
C TRP A 119 4.29 17.25 2.89
N TYR A 120 4.51 18.49 2.47
CA TYR A 120 4.07 19.04 1.20
C TYR A 120 5.29 19.52 0.43
N ASN A 121 5.53 18.95 -0.75
CA ASN A 121 6.73 19.23 -1.56
C ASN A 121 8.04 19.08 -0.75
N GLY A 122 8.11 18.07 0.12
CA GLY A 122 9.28 17.80 0.97
C GLY A 122 9.41 18.69 2.22
N HIS A 123 8.56 19.71 2.38
CA HIS A 123 8.56 20.58 3.56
C HIS A 123 7.54 20.11 4.61
N PRO A 124 7.82 20.28 5.91
CA PRO A 124 6.84 19.98 6.96
C PRO A 124 5.53 20.73 6.72
N TYR A 125 4.42 20.00 6.67
CA TYR A 125 3.09 20.54 6.40
C TYR A 125 2.17 20.43 7.62
N GLY A 126 2.29 19.34 8.38
CA GLY A 126 1.48 19.13 9.57
C GLY A 126 1.83 17.86 10.30
N VAL A 127 1.16 17.64 11.43
CA VAL A 127 1.35 16.47 12.29
C VAL A 127 -0.03 15.92 12.67
N VAL A 128 -0.16 14.61 12.69
CA VAL A 128 -1.30 13.88 13.25
C VAL A 128 -0.79 13.14 14.48
N SER A 129 -1.11 13.67 15.66
CA SER A 129 -0.60 13.12 16.92
C SER A 129 -1.31 11.81 17.29
N MET A 130 -0.61 10.94 18.00
CA MET A 130 -1.18 9.72 18.57
C MET A 130 -1.40 9.89 20.06
N VAL A 131 -2.59 9.52 20.55
CA VAL A 131 -2.93 9.48 21.97
C VAL A 131 -3.29 8.05 22.35
N GLY A 132 -2.45 7.40 23.15
CA GLY A 132 -2.55 5.96 23.40
C GLY A 132 -2.20 5.17 22.14
N GLN A 133 -3.16 4.46 21.55
CA GLN A 133 -3.01 3.68 20.32
C GLN A 133 -3.84 4.24 19.16
N LYS A 134 -4.35 5.48 19.25
CA LYS A 134 -5.19 6.08 18.20
C LYS A 134 -4.64 7.42 17.76
N PHE A 135 -4.87 7.76 16.50
CA PHE A 135 -4.55 9.08 15.96
C PHE A 135 -5.69 10.06 16.24
N ILE A 136 -5.35 11.27 16.64
CA ILE A 136 -6.31 12.37 16.76
C ILE A 136 -6.28 13.20 15.47
N GLY A 137 -7.46 13.60 14.98
CA GLY A 137 -7.57 14.45 13.79
C GLY A 137 -7.72 13.70 12.45
N ILE A 138 -7.77 12.36 12.45
CA ILE A 138 -8.23 11.58 11.28
C ILE A 138 -9.76 11.53 11.28
N PRO A 139 -10.46 12.16 10.31
CA PRO A 139 -11.91 12.11 10.24
C PRO A 139 -12.40 10.67 10.06
N GLY A 140 -13.44 10.29 10.81
CA GLY A 140 -14.04 8.96 10.76
C GLY A 140 -13.48 7.97 11.79
N MET A 141 -12.27 8.23 12.33
CA MET A 141 -11.62 7.30 13.26
C MET A 141 -12.39 7.19 14.58
N PRO A 142 -13.01 6.04 14.91
CA PRO A 142 -13.75 5.86 16.15
C PRO A 142 -12.81 5.90 17.37
N SER A 143 -13.33 6.29 18.52
CA SER A 143 -12.57 6.33 19.77
C SER A 143 -12.12 4.95 20.29
N ASN A 144 -12.65 3.86 19.73
CA ASN A 144 -12.42 2.50 20.20
C ASN A 144 -11.11 1.89 19.63
N VAL A 145 -10.12 1.74 20.50
CA VAL A 145 -8.81 1.15 20.18
C VAL A 145 -8.90 -0.34 19.81
N TYR A 146 -9.88 -1.09 20.33
CA TYR A 146 -10.06 -2.51 20.01
C TYR A 146 -10.33 -2.76 18.51
N LEU A 147 -10.74 -1.73 17.78
CA LEU A 147 -11.04 -1.85 16.35
C LEU A 147 -10.01 -1.13 15.46
N ARG A 148 -9.26 -0.16 15.99
CA ARG A 148 -8.45 0.79 15.19
C ARG A 148 -7.11 1.16 15.82
N GLY A 149 -6.59 0.30 16.69
CA GLY A 149 -5.34 0.54 17.40
C GLY A 149 -4.10 0.50 16.49
N PHE A 150 -3.14 1.35 16.80
CA PHE A 150 -1.82 1.41 16.20
C PHE A 150 -0.73 1.36 17.27
N SER A 151 0.42 0.81 16.90
CA SER A 151 1.62 0.82 17.74
C SER A 151 2.83 1.25 16.94
N VAL A 152 3.71 2.00 17.60
CA VAL A 152 5.06 2.27 17.10
C VAL A 152 6.04 1.37 17.87
N GLN A 153 6.82 0.58 17.15
CA GLN A 153 7.77 -0.37 17.72
C GLN A 153 9.17 -0.15 17.12
N PRO A 154 10.24 -0.18 17.93
CA PRO A 154 11.60 -0.21 17.42
C PRO A 154 11.99 -1.61 16.95
N GLU A 155 12.74 -1.71 15.85
CA GLU A 155 13.23 -2.98 15.27
C GLU A 155 14.68 -3.30 15.69
N GLY A 156 15.32 -2.45 16.50
CA GLY A 156 16.68 -2.64 17.02
C GLY A 156 17.83 -2.15 16.12
N ASP A 157 17.60 -1.98 14.81
CA ASP A 157 18.59 -1.48 13.84
C ASP A 157 18.52 0.04 13.60
N GLY A 158 17.80 0.76 14.47
CA GLY A 158 17.46 2.17 14.31
C GLY A 158 16.22 2.43 13.45
N THR A 159 15.55 1.38 12.96
CA THR A 159 14.21 1.47 12.36
C THR A 159 13.16 1.52 13.46
N ILE A 160 12.21 2.43 13.29
CA ILE A 160 10.91 2.35 13.96
C ILE A 160 9.85 2.00 12.92
N THR A 161 8.83 1.26 13.36
CA THR A 161 7.74 0.78 12.53
C THR A 161 6.40 1.15 13.17
N LEU A 162 5.48 1.68 12.37
CA LEU A 162 4.07 1.84 12.71
C LEU A 162 3.27 0.74 12.03
N SER A 163 2.46 0.04 12.81
CA SER A 163 1.53 -0.98 12.33
C SER A 163 0.21 -0.95 13.08
N SER A 164 -0.83 -1.54 12.48
CA SER A 164 -2.07 -1.84 13.20
C SER A 164 -1.76 -2.84 14.33
N THR A 165 -2.37 -2.65 15.50
CA THR A 165 -2.29 -3.61 16.62
C THR A 165 -3.39 -4.65 16.58
N VAL A 166 -4.37 -4.44 15.72
CA VAL A 166 -5.56 -5.29 15.60
C VAL A 166 -5.62 -5.88 14.20
N ASP A 167 -6.05 -7.14 14.13
CA ASP A 167 -6.54 -7.72 12.90
C ASP A 167 -8.04 -7.39 12.81
N PRO A 168 -8.44 -6.43 11.97
CA PRO A 168 -9.77 -5.88 12.12
C PRO A 168 -10.81 -6.76 11.45
N VAL A 169 -11.84 -7.10 12.24
CA VAL A 169 -13.07 -7.75 11.79
C VAL A 169 -13.76 -6.94 10.69
N LEU A 170 -13.64 -5.61 10.77
CA LEU A 170 -14.12 -4.68 9.74
C LEU A 170 -12.98 -4.39 8.76
N ARG A 171 -13.24 -4.56 7.47
CA ARG A 171 -12.31 -4.07 6.45
C ARG A 171 -12.41 -2.55 6.41
N PHE A 172 -11.27 -1.88 6.45
CA PHE A 172 -11.13 -0.44 6.25
C PHE A 172 -9.73 -0.13 5.74
N THR A 173 -9.57 1.04 5.15
CA THR A 173 -8.28 1.55 4.67
C THR A 173 -8.11 3.00 5.10
N TYR A 174 -6.86 3.47 5.17
CA TYR A 174 -6.59 4.91 5.29
C TYR A 174 -5.99 5.42 4.00
N VAL A 175 -6.59 6.46 3.42
CA VAL A 175 -6.18 7.03 2.13
C VAL A 175 -5.68 8.45 2.35
N LEU A 176 -4.47 8.74 1.87
CA LEU A 176 -3.91 10.08 1.77
C LEU A 176 -4.37 10.70 0.45
N THR A 177 -5.35 11.59 0.53
CA THR A 177 -5.89 12.29 -0.64
C THR A 177 -4.89 13.27 -1.25
N SER A 178 -5.06 13.60 -2.53
CA SER A 178 -4.31 14.63 -3.26
C SER A 178 -4.41 16.05 -2.65
N ARG A 179 -5.33 16.25 -1.71
CA ARG A 179 -5.51 17.49 -0.93
C ARG A 179 -4.82 17.46 0.44
N GLY A 180 -4.02 16.43 0.73
CA GLY A 180 -3.28 16.33 1.99
C GLY A 180 -4.14 15.97 3.20
N LYS A 181 -5.28 15.31 2.98
CA LYS A 181 -6.11 14.75 4.05
C LYS A 181 -5.93 13.25 4.12
N LEU A 182 -5.61 12.74 5.32
CA LEU A 182 -5.67 11.31 5.63
C LEU A 182 -7.08 10.97 6.10
N THR A 183 -7.77 10.09 5.37
CA THR A 183 -9.17 9.73 5.63
C THR A 183 -9.33 8.24 5.77
N GLU A 184 -10.15 7.80 6.72
CA GLU A 184 -10.58 6.42 6.83
C GLU A 184 -11.69 6.12 5.80
N GLN A 185 -11.62 4.96 5.16
CA GLN A 185 -12.63 4.45 4.23
C GLN A 185 -13.10 3.06 4.67
N PHE A 186 -14.42 2.88 4.77
CA PHE A 186 -15.06 1.61 5.14
C PHE A 186 -15.63 0.88 3.94
N TRP A 187 -15.74 -0.44 4.09
CA TRP A 187 -16.47 -1.29 3.18
C TRP A 187 -17.95 -1.29 3.56
N ASP A 188 -18.80 -0.85 2.64
CA ASP A 188 -20.26 -0.97 2.78
C ASP A 188 -20.70 -2.34 2.22
N TYR A 189 -20.86 -3.31 3.11
CA TYR A 189 -21.28 -4.67 2.77
C TYR A 189 -22.74 -4.74 2.30
N GLU A 190 -23.58 -3.77 2.66
CA GLU A 190 -25.00 -3.74 2.27
C GLU A 190 -25.20 -3.19 0.87
N LYS A 191 -24.26 -2.37 0.37
CA LYS A 191 -24.31 -1.79 -0.98
C LYS A 191 -23.49 -2.55 -2.02
N GLY A 192 -22.99 -3.74 -1.70
CA GLY A 192 -22.12 -4.50 -2.60
C GLY A 192 -20.86 -3.71 -2.93
N GLY A 193 -20.12 -3.29 -1.90
CA GLY A 193 -18.91 -2.49 -2.05
C GLY A 193 -17.96 -3.05 -3.10
N ASN A 194 -17.86 -2.37 -4.23
CA ASN A 194 -16.85 -2.63 -5.25
C ASN A 194 -15.52 -2.07 -4.74
N LEU A 195 -14.51 -2.92 -4.69
CA LEU A 195 -13.13 -2.44 -4.57
C LEU A 195 -12.19 -3.24 -5.44
N VAL A 196 -12.73 -3.92 -6.46
CA VAL A 196 -12.03 -3.94 -7.76
C VAL A 196 -12.28 -2.57 -8.37
N ASP A 197 -11.46 -1.58 -8.02
CA ASP A 197 -11.51 -0.29 -8.68
C ASP A 197 -10.62 -0.37 -9.93
N ILE A 198 -11.14 -1.04 -10.96
CA ILE A 198 -10.64 -0.85 -12.32
C ILE A 198 -11.26 0.47 -12.80
N GLN A 199 -10.68 1.61 -12.40
CA GLN A 199 -11.07 2.88 -12.99
C GLN A 199 -10.54 2.93 -14.42
N LYS A 200 -11.43 2.70 -15.37
CA LYS A 200 -11.21 3.02 -16.77
C LYS A 200 -11.46 4.52 -16.92
N PHE A 201 -10.40 5.32 -16.94
CA PHE A 201 -10.52 6.76 -17.15
C PHE A 201 -11.09 7.05 -18.54
N SER A 202 -11.95 8.07 -18.64
CA SER A 202 -12.64 8.43 -19.89
C SER A 202 -11.70 8.96 -20.97
N GLU A 203 -10.48 9.39 -20.61
CA GLU A 203 -9.41 9.78 -21.55
C GLU A 203 -8.04 9.40 -20.98
N GLY A 204 -7.20 8.70 -21.76
CA GLY A 204 -5.73 8.69 -21.55
C GLY A 204 -5.05 7.41 -21.04
N GLY A 205 -5.76 6.31 -20.77
CA GLY A 205 -5.15 5.03 -20.38
C GLY A 205 -5.87 4.34 -19.23
N ALA A 206 -5.57 3.06 -19.04
CA ALA A 206 -6.12 2.26 -17.94
C ALA A 206 -4.98 1.90 -16.98
N ASP A 207 -4.92 2.56 -15.83
CA ASP A 207 -4.05 2.11 -14.74
C ASP A 207 -4.77 1.01 -13.96
N LEU A 208 -4.20 -0.21 -13.97
CA LEU A 208 -4.71 -1.34 -13.22
C LEU A 208 -4.31 -1.19 -11.74
N ASN A 209 -5.14 -0.50 -10.97
CA ASN A 209 -5.05 -0.50 -9.51
C ASN A 209 -5.79 -1.72 -8.96
N ILE A 210 -5.10 -2.84 -8.84
CA ILE A 210 -5.66 -3.99 -8.13
C ILE A 210 -5.63 -3.69 -6.63
N ARG A 211 -6.73 -3.13 -6.13
CA ARG A 211 -7.12 -3.33 -4.74
C ARG A 211 -7.92 -4.63 -4.77
N LEU A 212 -7.47 -5.66 -4.08
CA LEU A 212 -8.23 -6.91 -3.99
C LEU A 212 -8.59 -7.07 -2.52
N ALA A 213 -9.89 -7.12 -2.24
CA ALA A 213 -10.37 -7.83 -1.07
C ALA A 213 -10.90 -9.19 -1.53
N TYR A 214 -10.45 -10.21 -0.83
CA TYR A 214 -10.95 -11.57 -0.95
C TYR A 214 -12.48 -11.58 -0.84
N THR A 215 -13.14 -11.94 -1.94
CA THR A 215 -14.49 -12.48 -1.92
C THR A 215 -14.55 -13.60 -2.94
N GLU A 216 -14.81 -14.80 -2.42
CA GLU A 216 -15.14 -16.05 -3.13
C GLU A 216 -13.99 -16.94 -3.66
N PHE A 217 -13.34 -17.68 -2.74
CA PHE A 217 -12.86 -19.06 -3.03
C PHE A 217 -13.52 -20.14 -2.16
N VAL A 218 -14.71 -19.87 -1.59
CA VAL A 218 -15.56 -20.93 -0.99
C VAL A 218 -16.80 -21.16 -1.84
N LYS A 219 -16.60 -21.46 -3.13
CA LYS A 219 -17.56 -22.25 -3.93
C LYS A 219 -16.81 -23.19 -4.86
N LYS A 220 -16.13 -24.17 -4.25
CA LYS A 220 -16.01 -25.52 -4.78
C LYS A 220 -15.31 -26.38 -3.74
N HIS A 221 -16.09 -27.12 -2.96
CA HIS A 221 -15.92 -28.55 -2.76
C HIS A 221 -17.30 -29.10 -2.35
N ASN A 222 -17.63 -30.26 -2.94
CA ASN A 222 -18.94 -30.91 -3.02
C ASN A 222 -19.77 -30.91 -1.74
#